data_AF-A0AAN9GHQ1-F1
#
_entry.id   AF-A0AAN9GHQ1-F1
#
_cell.length_a   1.000
_cell.length_b   1.000
_cell.length_c   1.000
_cell.angle_alpha   90.00
_cell.angle_beta   90.00
_cell.angle_gamma   90.00
#
_symmetry.space_group_name_H-M   'P 1'
#
loop_
_entity.id
_entity.type
_entity.pdbx_description
1 polymer ?
#
loop_
_entity_poly.entity_id
_entity_poly.type
_entity_poly.pdbx_seq_one_letter_code
_entity_poly.pdbx_strand_id
1 'polypeptide(L)'
;MRGEGVSVCGPQEGKMECELSAYRRKVDQMTVLLKHYQTELESHKVRRDGVETVSRLLAEARQENALLKRNQVALETTVKNLQNRLTVNGVTSLPGTEDNEVIVPGTSTQTLTKLAVENKRLRSLLQKDTGSEINDDSLRKQSITEDPDLVERLEAENKSMKMKLSDLEALFKASNNDKDRQLAEFKDQLEQHRAGTGSGSGQTGLHGLKEHLHTFMSHCQHLEAQLNQAQVEQSTAPATGESTIQLKPVAKQAVERTDSVDGVDSRQLLEEKQKLQDRVEEVTKMNQRWQEFFNERDRYTQSLEQKVKDLEERLKQAMRSGPTEEFNRRIEQVLEKSQKEQQQVEDMRRKAEEEVAQLRQEVLTRDAHVYQLESQVNILSRSVKQHGPTEMGATIEHLKAQIQVCTEDFEKERQDRQVALQKVASLQDQVVRLNKLNTSLQTLVCNQVGQAPRSSSQEHSQYGHHDPNTLQPRGGHYQYPHSTLDYDGPASPPSNDNWRDFPNFDYELPNRVQGVLAPGHTSMPGTTVELVARGSNSKPKHSLSDSALGGDGRKQENVLTCPKCNKEFCEERQGELLAHMDVCWE
;
A
#
# COMPACT_ATOMS: atom_id res chain seq x y z
N MET A 1 -62.48 -78.52 28.15
CA MET A 1 -63.11 -77.90 29.34
C MET A 1 -62.02 -77.46 30.32
N ARG A 2 -61.37 -76.33 30.10
CA ARG A 2 -60.66 -75.55 31.12
C ARG A 2 -61.11 -74.11 30.92
N GLY A 3 -61.64 -73.52 31.98
CA GLY A 3 -62.42 -72.30 31.96
C GLY A 3 -61.59 -71.07 31.61
N GLU A 4 -62.17 -70.24 30.74
CA GLU A 4 -61.77 -68.86 30.54
C GLU A 4 -62.12 -68.08 31.81
N GLY A 5 -61.12 -67.73 32.59
CA GLY A 5 -61.26 -66.79 33.70
C GLY A 5 -61.42 -65.40 33.13
N VAL A 6 -62.66 -64.92 33.05
CA VAL A 6 -62.97 -63.52 32.78
C VAL A 6 -62.49 -62.70 33.98
N SER A 7 -61.28 -62.15 33.86
CA SER A 7 -60.72 -61.20 34.81
C SER A 7 -61.51 -59.90 34.70
N VAL A 8 -62.39 -59.66 35.67
CA VAL A 8 -63.09 -58.38 35.85
C VAL A 8 -62.06 -57.38 36.36
N CYS A 9 -61.27 -56.80 35.44
CA CYS A 9 -60.46 -55.62 35.70
C CYS A 9 -61.40 -54.46 36.03
N GLY A 10 -61.33 -53.99 37.27
CA GLY A 10 -62.21 -52.95 37.77
C GLY A 10 -61.93 -51.58 37.11
N PRO A 11 -62.93 -50.68 37.07
CA PRO A 11 -62.83 -49.35 36.44
C PRO A 11 -61.75 -48.40 37.03
N GLN A 12 -61.00 -48.82 38.05
CA GLN A 12 -59.88 -48.07 38.61
C GLN A 12 -58.56 -48.24 37.82
N GLU A 13 -58.32 -49.37 37.16
CA GLU A 13 -57.06 -49.63 36.48
C GLU A 13 -56.86 -48.72 35.26
N GLY A 14 -57.92 -48.46 34.48
CA GLY A 14 -57.86 -47.56 33.33
C GLY A 14 -57.59 -46.08 33.67
N LYS A 15 -57.94 -45.65 34.89
CA LYS A 15 -57.65 -44.27 35.35
C LYS A 15 -56.16 -44.08 35.63
N MET A 16 -55.52 -45.06 36.26
CA MET A 16 -54.10 -45.02 36.58
C MET A 16 -53.24 -45.07 35.30
N GLU A 17 -53.64 -45.86 34.30
CA GLU A 17 -52.95 -45.89 33.00
C GLU A 17 -53.06 -44.56 32.25
N CYS A 18 -54.22 -43.92 32.28
CA CYS A 18 -54.41 -42.57 31.72
C CYS A 18 -53.48 -41.55 32.39
N GLU A 19 -53.39 -41.55 33.72
CA GLU A 19 -52.52 -40.66 34.48
C GLU A 19 -51.03 -40.92 34.17
N LEU A 20 -50.60 -42.18 34.14
CA LEU A 20 -49.24 -42.56 33.74
C LEU A 20 -48.90 -42.11 32.32
N SER A 21 -49.84 -42.21 31.38
CA SER A 21 -49.64 -41.72 30.00
C SER A 21 -49.48 -40.19 29.94
N ALA A 22 -50.19 -39.45 30.80
CA ALA A 22 -50.10 -38.00 30.89
C ALA A 22 -48.76 -37.58 31.50
N TYR A 23 -48.29 -38.28 32.54
CA TYR A 23 -46.96 -38.06 33.12
C TYR A 23 -45.84 -38.37 32.13
N ARG A 24 -45.92 -39.46 31.36
CA ARG A 24 -44.93 -39.75 30.30
C ARG A 24 -44.86 -38.63 29.28
N ARG A 25 -46.01 -38.18 28.75
CA ARG A 25 -46.05 -37.03 27.82
C ARG A 25 -45.42 -35.77 28.41
N LYS A 26 -45.66 -35.48 29.69
CA LYS A 26 -45.06 -34.32 30.37
C LYS A 26 -43.54 -34.46 30.51
N VAL A 27 -43.05 -35.66 30.84
CA VAL A 27 -41.61 -35.96 30.91
C VAL A 27 -40.96 -35.86 29.53
N ASP A 28 -41.62 -36.35 28.48
CA ASP A 28 -41.15 -36.24 27.10
C ASP A 28 -41.07 -34.77 26.65
N GLN A 29 -42.10 -33.97 26.96
CA GLN A 29 -42.10 -32.52 26.70
C GLN A 29 -40.99 -31.79 27.45
N MET A 30 -40.79 -32.10 28.75
CA MET A 30 -39.67 -31.54 29.52
C MET A 30 -38.31 -31.95 28.95
N THR A 31 -38.17 -33.18 28.46
CA THR A 31 -36.94 -33.67 27.82
C THR A 31 -36.65 -32.89 26.53
N VAL A 32 -37.67 -32.62 25.72
CA VAL A 32 -37.52 -31.79 24.50
C VAL A 32 -37.11 -30.36 24.86
N LEU A 33 -37.74 -29.75 25.87
CA LEU A 33 -37.38 -28.41 26.34
C LEU A 33 -35.94 -28.35 26.87
N LEU A 34 -35.51 -29.35 27.65
CA LEU A 34 -34.13 -29.43 28.14
C LEU A 34 -33.11 -29.53 27.00
N LYS A 35 -33.41 -30.35 25.97
CA LYS A 35 -32.56 -30.42 24.77
C LYS A 35 -32.51 -29.10 24.03
N HIS A 36 -33.65 -28.42 23.88
CA HIS A 36 -33.72 -27.11 23.25
C HIS A 36 -32.85 -26.07 23.99
N TYR A 37 -32.99 -25.94 25.31
CA TYR A 37 -32.17 -25.05 26.11
C TYR A 37 -30.68 -25.42 26.10
N GLN A 38 -30.36 -26.71 26.03
CA GLN A 38 -28.97 -27.15 25.90
C GLN A 38 -28.36 -26.72 24.56
N THR A 39 -29.12 -26.81 23.46
CA THR A 39 -28.68 -26.30 22.14
C THR A 39 -28.54 -24.78 22.14
N GLU A 40 -29.48 -24.05 22.76
CA GLU A 40 -29.37 -22.59 22.89
C GLU A 40 -28.14 -22.19 23.71
N LEU A 41 -27.88 -22.86 24.83
CA LEU A 41 -26.70 -22.62 25.66
C LEU A 41 -25.40 -22.81 24.86
N GLU A 42 -25.32 -23.87 24.07
CA GLU A 42 -24.13 -24.14 23.25
C GLU A 42 -23.96 -23.09 22.14
N SER A 43 -25.06 -22.66 21.50
CA SER A 43 -25.05 -21.54 20.55
C SER A 43 -24.57 -20.24 21.20
N HIS A 44 -24.98 -19.95 22.44
CA HIS A 44 -24.51 -18.80 23.19
C HIS A 44 -23.02 -18.87 23.55
N LYS A 45 -22.49 -20.05 23.89
CA LYS A 45 -21.04 -20.22 24.11
C LYS A 45 -20.24 -19.93 22.85
N VAL A 46 -20.63 -20.50 21.71
CA VAL A 46 -19.96 -20.24 20.42
C VAL A 46 -19.98 -18.75 20.08
N ARG A 47 -21.12 -18.07 20.29
CA ARG A 47 -21.21 -16.61 20.08
C ARG A 47 -20.29 -15.83 21.01
N ARG A 48 -20.22 -16.18 22.29
CA ARG A 48 -19.33 -15.54 23.26
C ARG A 48 -17.86 -15.74 22.85
N ASP A 49 -17.46 -16.96 22.50
CA ASP A 49 -16.08 -17.27 22.10
C ASP A 49 -15.70 -16.54 20.80
N GLY A 50 -16.66 -16.36 19.88
CA GLY A 50 -16.52 -15.50 18.70
C GLY A 50 -16.28 -14.02 19.06
N VAL A 51 -17.04 -13.47 20.01
CA VAL A 51 -16.84 -12.09 20.51
C VAL A 51 -15.48 -11.92 21.19
N GLU A 52 -15.04 -12.90 21.98
CA GLU A 52 -13.70 -12.90 22.60
C GLU A 52 -12.58 -12.91 21.55
N THR A 53 -12.74 -13.71 20.49
CA THR A 53 -11.79 -13.76 19.37
C THR A 53 -11.69 -12.41 18.65
N VAL A 54 -12.83 -11.81 18.30
CA VAL A 54 -12.86 -10.47 17.68
C VAL A 54 -12.27 -9.41 18.61
N SER A 55 -12.52 -9.50 19.92
CA SER A 55 -11.96 -8.57 20.91
C SER A 55 -10.43 -8.67 20.98
N ARG A 56 -9.87 -9.88 20.87
CA ARG A 56 -8.42 -10.11 20.83
C ARG A 56 -7.80 -9.53 19.56
N LEU A 57 -8.38 -9.80 18.40
CA LEU A 57 -7.93 -9.24 17.11
C LEU A 57 -7.97 -7.70 17.12
N LEU A 58 -9.00 -7.10 17.71
CA LEU A 58 -9.09 -5.65 17.86
C LEU A 58 -7.99 -5.09 18.78
N ALA A 59 -7.63 -5.81 19.84
CA ALA A 59 -6.54 -5.42 20.73
C ALA A 59 -5.17 -5.49 20.02
N GLU A 60 -4.92 -6.55 19.25
CA GLU A 60 -3.73 -6.73 18.42
C GLU A 60 -3.61 -5.63 17.36
N ALA A 61 -4.70 -5.35 16.63
CA ALA A 61 -4.73 -4.27 15.63
C ALA A 61 -4.47 -2.88 16.24
N ARG A 62 -4.95 -2.63 17.48
CA ARG A 62 -4.64 -1.39 18.21
C ARG A 62 -3.16 -1.31 18.61
N GLN A 63 -2.57 -2.43 19.02
CA GLN A 63 -1.15 -2.50 19.35
C GLN A 63 -0.27 -2.26 18.12
N GLU A 64 -0.61 -2.87 16.99
CA GLU A 64 0.10 -2.68 15.71
C GLU A 64 0.01 -1.22 15.25
N ASN A 65 -1.18 -0.62 15.28
CA ASN A 65 -1.36 0.80 14.98
C ASN A 65 -0.51 1.71 15.88
N ALA A 66 -0.43 1.39 17.17
CA ALA A 66 0.42 2.13 18.10
C ALA A 66 1.91 2.00 17.76
N LEU A 67 2.35 0.84 17.29
CA LEU A 67 3.73 0.60 16.85
C LEU A 67 4.04 1.35 15.53
N LEU A 68 3.16 1.25 14.53
CA LEU A 68 3.30 1.99 13.27
C LEU A 68 3.35 3.50 13.49
N LYS A 69 2.54 4.02 14.42
CA LYS A 69 2.57 5.45 14.77
C LYS A 69 3.89 5.88 15.43
N ARG A 70 4.51 5.01 16.26
CA ARG A 70 5.86 5.28 16.80
C ARG A 70 6.92 5.26 15.69
N ASN A 71 6.82 4.31 14.76
CA ASN A 71 7.74 4.22 13.61
C ASN A 71 7.61 5.44 12.70
N GLN A 72 6.38 5.90 12.43
CA GLN A 72 6.11 7.13 11.69
C GLN A 72 6.80 8.32 12.35
N VAL A 73 6.60 8.53 13.65
CA VAL A 73 7.24 9.65 14.39
C VAL A 73 8.77 9.55 14.37
N ALA A 74 9.32 8.32 14.47
CA ALA A 74 10.76 8.11 14.36
C ALA A 74 11.27 8.49 12.96
N LEU A 75 10.60 8.04 11.89
CA LEU A 75 10.95 8.39 10.52
C LEU A 75 10.81 9.89 10.25
N GLU A 76 9.72 10.52 10.67
CA GLU A 76 9.54 11.98 10.57
C GLU A 76 10.67 12.73 11.29
N THR A 77 11.12 12.24 12.44
CA THR A 77 12.27 12.80 13.16
C THR A 77 13.57 12.63 12.37
N THR A 78 13.80 11.46 11.75
CA THR A 78 14.96 11.26 10.88
C THR A 78 14.93 12.17 9.65
N VAL A 79 13.77 12.34 9.02
CA VAL A 79 13.57 13.24 7.88
C VAL A 79 13.87 14.68 8.29
N LYS A 80 13.33 15.15 9.41
CA LYS A 80 13.64 16.50 9.95
C LYS A 80 15.14 16.67 10.23
N ASN A 81 15.80 15.66 10.81
CA ASN A 81 17.24 15.70 11.04
C ASN A 81 18.04 15.79 9.74
N LEU A 82 17.64 15.04 8.70
CA LEU A 82 18.28 15.11 7.39
C LEU A 82 18.02 16.45 6.70
N GLN A 83 16.79 16.96 6.74
CA GLN A 83 16.43 18.30 6.23
C GLN A 83 17.25 19.40 6.92
N ASN A 84 17.42 19.31 8.25
CA ASN A 84 18.27 20.22 9.02
C ASN A 84 19.73 20.13 8.57
N ARG A 85 20.27 18.92 8.37
CA ARG A 85 21.65 18.73 7.87
C ARG A 85 21.84 19.28 6.46
N LEU A 86 20.87 19.09 5.57
CA LEU A 86 20.89 19.66 4.21
C LEU A 86 20.91 21.19 4.27
N THR A 87 20.05 21.77 5.11
CA THR A 87 19.98 23.22 5.34
C THR A 87 21.32 23.76 5.87
N VAL A 88 21.91 23.12 6.88
CA VAL A 88 23.22 23.49 7.45
C VAL A 88 24.35 23.41 6.41
N ASN A 89 24.27 22.46 5.48
CA ASN A 89 25.25 22.30 4.40
C ASN A 89 25.01 23.21 3.20
N GLY A 90 24.09 24.18 3.29
CA GLY A 90 23.82 25.14 2.22
C GLY A 90 23.08 24.55 1.02
N VAL A 91 22.53 23.34 1.14
CA VAL A 91 21.57 22.79 0.18
C VAL A 91 20.22 23.37 0.56
N THR A 92 19.95 24.59 0.09
CA THR A 92 18.67 25.25 0.29
C THR A 92 17.61 24.43 -0.45
N SER A 93 16.86 23.62 0.30
CA SER A 93 15.62 23.02 -0.17
C SER A 93 14.67 24.17 -0.50
N LEU A 94 14.60 24.54 -1.78
CA LEU A 94 13.57 25.45 -2.26
C LEU A 94 12.20 24.82 -1.94
N PRO A 95 11.31 25.53 -1.22
CA PRO A 95 10.06 24.96 -0.68
C PRO A 95 8.96 24.77 -1.74
N GLY A 96 9.31 24.45 -2.99
CA GLY A 96 8.36 24.34 -4.09
C GLY A 96 8.73 23.30 -5.14
N THR A 97 9.64 22.36 -4.84
CA THR A 97 9.81 21.19 -5.71
C THR A 97 8.73 20.19 -5.32
N GLU A 98 7.69 20.13 -6.13
CA GLU A 98 6.64 19.11 -6.05
C GLU A 98 7.30 17.73 -5.99
N ASP A 99 6.74 16.83 -5.18
CA ASP A 99 7.26 15.49 -4.79
C ASP A 99 7.55 14.50 -5.96
N ASN A 100 7.55 14.95 -7.22
CA ASN A 100 7.77 14.13 -8.41
C ASN A 100 9.02 14.50 -9.24
N GLU A 101 9.80 15.51 -8.87
CA GLU A 101 11.06 15.76 -9.58
C GLU A 101 12.15 14.80 -9.10
N VAL A 102 12.47 13.82 -9.97
CA VAL A 102 13.64 12.95 -9.85
C VAL A 102 14.89 13.83 -9.80
N ILE A 103 15.37 14.13 -8.59
CA ILE A 103 16.65 14.80 -8.39
C ILE A 103 17.74 13.82 -8.81
N VAL A 104 18.17 13.89 -10.07
CA VAL A 104 19.35 13.19 -10.57
C VAL A 104 20.58 13.86 -9.96
N PRO A 105 21.33 13.19 -9.06
CA PRO A 105 22.49 13.80 -8.46
C PRO A 105 23.62 13.87 -9.50
N GLY A 106 24.07 15.09 -9.78
CA GLY A 106 25.42 15.32 -10.29
C GLY A 106 25.58 15.43 -11.80
N THR A 107 25.03 16.48 -12.40
CA THR A 107 25.78 17.15 -13.47
C THR A 107 26.33 18.44 -12.90
N SER A 108 27.67 18.55 -12.87
CA SER A 108 28.40 19.76 -12.50
C SER A 108 27.67 21.02 -13.01
N THR A 109 27.60 22.07 -12.19
CA THR A 109 27.01 23.37 -12.58
C THR A 109 27.58 23.89 -13.90
N GLN A 110 28.83 23.51 -14.22
CA GLN A 110 29.50 23.77 -15.48
C GLN A 110 28.87 23.03 -16.67
N THR A 111 28.42 21.79 -16.47
CA THR A 111 27.71 20.99 -17.48
C THR A 111 26.33 21.57 -17.74
N LEU A 112 25.62 22.01 -16.70
CA LEU A 112 24.32 22.69 -16.85
C LEU A 112 24.45 24.03 -17.59
N THR A 113 25.49 24.82 -17.31
CA THR A 113 25.75 26.06 -18.07
C THR A 113 26.09 25.78 -19.53
N LYS A 114 26.90 24.75 -19.81
CA LYS A 114 27.22 24.33 -21.19
C LYS A 114 25.97 23.85 -21.93
N LEU A 115 25.12 23.04 -21.29
CA LEU A 115 23.86 22.59 -21.86
C LEU A 115 22.88 23.73 -22.08
N ALA A 116 22.81 24.71 -21.18
CA ALA A 116 21.96 25.88 -21.35
C ALA A 116 22.42 26.76 -22.53
N VAL A 117 23.73 26.94 -22.70
CA VAL A 117 24.31 27.67 -23.85
C VAL A 117 24.04 26.93 -25.14
N GLU A 118 24.21 25.61 -25.18
CA GLU A 118 23.95 24.81 -26.38
C GLU A 118 22.45 24.75 -26.70
N ASN A 119 21.57 24.66 -25.70
CA ASN A 119 20.12 24.75 -25.91
C ASN A 119 19.72 26.11 -26.50
N LYS A 120 20.33 27.21 -26.02
CA LYS A 120 20.10 28.54 -26.58
C LYS A 120 20.58 28.61 -28.03
N ARG A 121 21.75 28.03 -28.33
CA ARG A 121 22.28 27.92 -29.69
C ARG A 121 21.36 27.13 -30.62
N LEU A 122 20.88 25.97 -30.16
CA LEU A 122 19.96 25.10 -30.90
C LEU A 122 18.60 25.77 -31.15
N ARG A 123 18.04 26.47 -30.16
CA ARG A 123 16.81 27.26 -30.34
C ARG A 123 17.00 28.38 -31.36
N SER A 124 18.15 29.07 -31.34
CA SER A 124 18.47 30.09 -32.35
C SER A 124 18.69 29.51 -33.75
N LEU A 125 19.24 28.29 -33.86
CA LEU A 125 19.38 27.56 -35.13
C LEU A 125 18.02 27.13 -35.68
N LEU A 126 17.17 26.54 -34.83
CA LEU A 126 15.81 26.14 -35.20
C LEU A 126 14.97 27.35 -35.64
N GLN A 127 15.02 28.47 -34.91
CA GLN A 127 14.35 29.71 -35.31
C GLN A 127 14.88 30.30 -36.63
N LYS A 128 16.11 29.99 -37.02
CA LYS A 128 16.71 30.49 -38.27
C LYS A 128 16.35 29.61 -39.47
N ASP A 129 16.17 28.31 -39.25
CA ASP A 129 15.88 27.35 -40.32
C ASP A 129 14.37 27.18 -40.57
N THR A 130 13.53 27.39 -39.55
CA THR A 130 12.07 27.48 -39.72
C THR A 130 11.66 28.94 -39.77
N GLY A 131 11.74 29.56 -40.95
CA GLY A 131 11.18 30.89 -41.25
C GLY A 131 9.65 30.96 -41.19
N SER A 132 9.04 30.30 -40.20
CA SER A 132 7.62 30.25 -39.96
C SER A 132 7.39 30.45 -38.47
N GLU A 133 6.86 31.63 -38.12
CA GLU A 133 6.22 31.89 -36.83
C GLU A 133 5.02 30.94 -36.68
N ILE A 134 5.28 29.68 -36.34
CA ILE A 134 4.21 28.77 -35.94
C ILE A 134 3.87 29.15 -34.50
N ASN A 135 2.63 29.64 -34.40
CA ASN A 135 1.90 30.23 -33.29
C ASN A 135 1.65 29.26 -32.11
N ASP A 136 2.64 28.43 -31.75
CA ASP A 136 2.52 27.37 -30.73
C ASP A 136 2.41 27.94 -29.30
N ASP A 137 2.91 29.16 -29.09
CA ASP A 137 2.82 29.87 -27.82
C ASP A 137 1.41 30.43 -27.55
N SER A 138 0.59 30.59 -28.60
CA SER A 138 -0.80 31.07 -28.50
C SER A 138 -1.78 29.93 -28.17
N LEU A 139 -1.54 28.73 -28.71
CA LEU A 139 -2.30 27.52 -28.39
C LEU A 139 -2.03 27.03 -26.95
N ARG A 140 -0.77 27.09 -26.49
CA ARG A 140 -0.44 26.77 -25.09
C ARG A 140 -1.08 27.74 -24.10
N LYS A 141 -1.11 29.05 -24.41
CA LYS A 141 -1.76 30.06 -23.57
C LYS A 141 -3.27 29.90 -23.50
N GLN A 142 -3.94 29.46 -24.58
CA GLN A 142 -5.38 29.16 -24.54
C GLN A 142 -5.72 27.95 -23.66
N SER A 143 -4.92 26.88 -23.66
CA SER A 143 -5.18 25.72 -22.79
C SER A 143 -4.98 26.01 -21.29
N ILE A 144 -4.15 27.00 -20.95
CA ILE A 144 -3.90 27.40 -19.56
C ILE A 144 -5.01 28.35 -19.05
N THR A 145 -5.70 29.06 -19.93
CA THR A 145 -6.78 29.99 -19.56
C THR A 145 -8.16 29.35 -19.40
N GLU A 146 -8.36 28.10 -19.87
CA GLU A 146 -9.65 27.40 -19.72
C GLU A 146 -9.78 26.59 -18.42
N ASP A 147 -8.68 26.45 -17.66
CA ASP A 147 -8.64 25.68 -16.42
C ASP A 147 -8.82 26.45 -15.08
N PRO A 148 -8.72 27.80 -14.96
CA PRO A 148 -8.84 28.45 -13.65
C PRO A 148 -10.26 28.35 -13.08
N ASP A 149 -11.29 28.43 -13.93
CA ASP A 149 -12.69 28.29 -13.53
C ASP A 149 -13.04 26.83 -13.16
N LEU A 150 -12.32 25.85 -13.71
CA LEU A 150 -12.48 24.46 -13.34
C LEU A 150 -11.78 24.17 -12.00
N VAL A 151 -10.57 24.70 -11.82
CA VAL A 151 -9.83 24.62 -10.56
C VAL A 151 -10.62 25.31 -9.43
N GLU A 152 -11.15 26.52 -9.64
CA GLU A 152 -11.95 27.22 -8.63
C GLU A 152 -13.24 26.45 -8.27
N ARG A 153 -13.90 25.83 -9.27
CA ARG A 153 -15.07 24.95 -9.02
C ARG A 153 -14.69 23.72 -8.22
N LEU A 154 -13.59 23.05 -8.57
CA LEU A 154 -13.12 21.86 -7.86
C LEU A 154 -12.64 22.20 -6.45
N GLU A 155 -12.05 23.37 -6.22
CA GLU A 155 -11.68 23.86 -4.89
C GLU A 155 -12.91 24.17 -4.04
N ALA A 156 -13.94 24.81 -4.62
CA ALA A 156 -15.21 25.07 -3.94
C ALA A 156 -15.93 23.75 -3.58
N GLU A 157 -15.92 22.76 -4.47
CA GLU A 157 -16.48 21.43 -4.21
C GLU A 157 -15.70 20.69 -3.11
N ASN A 158 -14.37 20.72 -3.16
CA ASN A 158 -13.52 20.15 -2.11
C ASN A 158 -13.79 20.79 -0.74
N LYS A 159 -13.96 22.12 -0.70
CA LYS A 159 -14.29 22.84 0.53
C LYS A 159 -15.68 22.45 1.06
N SER A 160 -16.66 22.30 0.18
CA SER A 160 -18.00 21.81 0.53
C SER A 160 -17.97 20.39 1.10
N MET A 161 -17.24 19.48 0.46
CA MET A 161 -17.12 18.09 0.89
C MET A 161 -16.38 17.98 2.23
N LYS A 162 -15.34 18.79 2.46
CA LYS A 162 -14.66 18.88 3.76
C LYS A 162 -15.59 19.35 4.89
N MET A 163 -16.45 20.34 4.63
CA MET A 163 -17.44 20.76 5.65
C MET A 163 -18.44 19.65 5.96
N LYS A 164 -18.96 18.95 4.95
CA LYS A 164 -19.87 17.81 5.16
C LYS A 164 -19.22 16.67 5.96
N LEU A 165 -17.95 16.37 5.70
CA LEU A 165 -17.20 15.39 6.49
C LEU A 165 -17.02 15.84 7.95
N SER A 166 -16.69 17.11 8.17
CA SER A 166 -16.59 17.68 9.51
C SER A 166 -17.92 17.60 10.28
N ASP A 167 -19.05 17.89 9.62
CA ASP A 167 -20.38 17.81 10.24
C ASP A 167 -20.76 16.37 10.59
N LEU A 168 -20.47 15.41 9.69
CA LEU A 168 -20.68 13.99 9.95
C LEU A 168 -19.80 13.49 11.11
N GLU A 169 -18.52 13.88 11.17
CA GLU A 169 -17.64 13.55 12.29
C GLU A 169 -18.15 14.13 13.62
N ALA A 170 -18.69 15.34 13.62
CA ALA A 170 -19.29 15.95 14.81
C ALA A 170 -20.53 15.17 15.28
N LEU A 171 -21.40 14.74 14.36
CA LEU A 171 -22.56 13.91 14.67
C LEU A 171 -22.17 12.53 15.21
N PHE A 172 -21.14 11.90 14.63
CA PHE A 172 -20.62 10.62 15.14
C PHE A 172 -20.04 10.76 16.55
N LYS A 173 -19.28 11.83 16.82
CA LYS A 173 -18.76 12.11 18.15
C LYS A 173 -19.88 12.38 19.16
N ALA A 174 -20.90 13.15 18.79
CA ALA A 174 -22.05 13.40 19.65
C ALA A 174 -22.83 12.11 19.97
N SER A 175 -23.09 11.27 18.96
CA SER A 175 -23.78 9.99 19.15
C SER A 175 -23.01 9.00 20.02
N ASN A 176 -21.69 8.93 19.87
CA ASN A 176 -20.85 8.09 20.74
C ASN A 176 -20.83 8.61 22.17
N ASN A 177 -20.71 9.92 22.38
CA ASN A 177 -20.78 10.49 23.73
C ASN A 177 -22.13 10.22 24.41
N ASP A 178 -23.25 10.27 23.67
CA ASP A 178 -24.57 9.93 24.21
C ASP A 178 -24.69 8.44 24.57
N LYS A 179 -24.15 7.54 23.73
CA LYS A 179 -24.11 6.10 24.01
C LYS A 179 -23.20 5.78 25.19
N ASP A 180 -22.05 6.41 25.28
CA ASP A 180 -21.10 6.24 26.41
C ASP A 180 -21.73 6.76 27.71
N ARG A 181 -22.49 7.86 27.64
CA ARG A 181 -23.28 8.36 28.79
C ARG A 181 -24.36 7.38 29.22
N GLN A 182 -25.12 6.81 28.28
CA GLN A 182 -26.12 5.77 28.59
C GLN A 182 -25.47 4.51 29.17
N LEU A 183 -24.31 4.08 28.65
CA LEU A 183 -23.56 2.96 29.19
C LEU A 183 -23.06 3.22 30.61
N ALA A 184 -22.58 4.43 30.89
CA ALA A 184 -22.21 4.84 32.24
C ALA A 184 -23.43 4.82 33.17
N GLU A 185 -24.58 5.33 32.73
CA GLU A 185 -25.82 5.34 33.50
C GLU A 185 -26.34 3.93 33.79
N PHE A 186 -26.29 3.00 32.81
CA PHE A 186 -26.62 1.59 33.04
C PHE A 186 -25.63 0.90 33.97
N LYS A 187 -24.35 1.24 33.89
CA LYS A 187 -23.33 0.70 34.79
C LYS A 187 -23.56 1.18 36.23
N ASP A 188 -23.89 2.46 36.42
CA ASP A 188 -24.25 3.01 37.73
C ASP A 188 -25.53 2.37 38.26
N GLN A 189 -26.55 2.13 37.43
CA GLN A 189 -27.76 1.42 37.83
C GLN A 189 -27.45 -0.03 38.27
N LEU A 190 -26.56 -0.73 37.55
CA LEU A 190 -26.11 -2.07 37.92
C LEU A 190 -25.30 -2.07 39.21
N GLU A 191 -24.41 -1.09 39.40
CA GLU A 191 -23.65 -0.94 40.64
C GLU A 191 -24.55 -0.57 41.82
N GLN A 192 -25.57 0.28 41.65
CA GLN A 192 -26.58 0.58 42.67
C GLN A 192 -27.41 -0.66 43.03
N HIS A 193 -27.83 -1.46 42.04
CA HIS A 193 -28.51 -2.72 42.30
C HIS A 193 -27.61 -3.73 43.02
N ARG A 194 -26.32 -3.77 42.69
CA ARG A 194 -25.32 -4.66 43.31
C ARG A 194 -24.95 -4.22 44.73
N ALA A 195 -24.81 -2.92 44.97
CA ALA A 195 -24.57 -2.35 46.29
C ALA A 195 -25.80 -2.49 47.19
N GLY A 196 -27.02 -2.32 46.64
CA GLY A 196 -28.29 -2.55 47.34
C GLY A 196 -28.57 -4.01 47.69
N THR A 197 -27.94 -4.97 46.98
CA THR A 197 -28.06 -6.42 47.26
C THR A 197 -26.86 -7.00 48.00
N GLY A 198 -25.89 -6.17 48.38
CA GLY A 198 -24.64 -6.54 49.05
C GLY A 198 -24.72 -6.85 50.55
N SER A 199 -25.92 -7.01 51.13
CA SER A 199 -26.08 -7.55 52.48
C SER A 199 -27.18 -8.60 52.52
N GLY A 200 -26.78 -9.87 52.30
CA GLY A 200 -27.33 -11.05 52.96
C GLY A 200 -28.83 -11.35 52.89
N SER A 201 -29.59 -10.80 51.93
CA SER A 201 -31.08 -10.88 51.95
C SER A 201 -31.73 -11.28 50.63
N GLY A 202 -30.98 -11.88 49.69
CA GLY A 202 -31.52 -12.36 48.42
C GLY A 202 -32.63 -13.42 48.52
N GLN A 203 -32.83 -14.04 49.70
CA GLN A 203 -33.96 -14.93 49.96
C GLN A 203 -35.16 -14.23 50.61
N THR A 204 -35.01 -13.12 51.33
CA THR A 204 -36.13 -12.46 52.02
C THR A 204 -36.92 -11.52 51.13
N GLY A 205 -36.30 -10.89 50.12
CA GLY A 205 -37.03 -10.07 49.13
C GLY A 205 -37.98 -10.91 48.26
N LEU A 206 -37.52 -12.08 47.82
CA LEU A 206 -38.35 -13.06 47.10
C LEU A 206 -39.42 -13.67 48.01
N HIS A 207 -39.11 -13.89 49.30
CA HIS A 207 -40.11 -14.39 50.23
C HIS A 207 -41.18 -13.36 50.58
N GLY A 208 -40.81 -12.09 50.75
CA GLY A 208 -41.73 -10.98 50.99
C GLY A 208 -42.59 -10.65 49.77
N LEU A 209 -42.03 -10.76 48.55
CA LEU A 209 -42.83 -10.65 47.33
C LEU A 209 -43.80 -11.82 47.20
N LYS A 210 -43.37 -13.04 47.57
CA LYS A 210 -44.22 -14.24 47.57
C LYS A 210 -45.33 -14.16 48.62
N GLU A 211 -45.07 -13.62 49.81
CA GLU A 211 -46.08 -13.35 50.84
C GLU A 211 -47.05 -12.25 50.41
N HIS A 212 -46.57 -11.17 49.77
CA HIS A 212 -47.45 -10.15 49.22
C HIS A 212 -48.34 -10.70 48.10
N LEU A 213 -47.79 -11.55 47.22
CA LEU A 213 -48.58 -12.23 46.19
C LEU A 213 -49.63 -13.17 46.80
N HIS A 214 -49.27 -13.91 47.85
CA HIS A 214 -50.19 -14.81 48.53
C HIS A 214 -51.30 -14.03 49.26
N THR A 215 -50.95 -12.92 49.91
CA THR A 215 -51.91 -12.04 50.60
C THR A 215 -52.85 -11.39 49.59
N PHE A 216 -52.32 -10.93 48.44
CA PHE A 216 -53.10 -10.37 47.35
C PHE A 216 -54.05 -11.41 46.73
N MET A 217 -53.55 -12.63 46.46
CA MET A 217 -54.40 -13.74 45.99
C MET A 217 -55.52 -14.07 46.98
N SER A 218 -55.22 -14.12 48.28
CA SER A 218 -56.24 -14.37 49.31
C SER A 218 -57.28 -13.24 49.38
N HIS A 219 -56.87 -11.99 49.10
CA HIS A 219 -57.78 -10.84 49.02
C HIS A 219 -58.68 -10.92 47.79
N CYS A 220 -58.14 -11.31 46.62
CA CYS A 220 -58.93 -11.56 45.42
C CYS A 220 -59.94 -12.70 45.63
N GLN A 221 -59.55 -13.80 46.27
CA GLN A 221 -60.45 -14.91 46.62
C GLN A 221 -61.54 -14.47 47.61
N HIS A 222 -61.21 -13.58 48.56
CA HIS A 222 -62.21 -13.04 49.48
C HIS A 222 -63.21 -12.12 48.77
N LEU A 223 -62.75 -11.26 47.86
CA LEU A 223 -63.62 -10.41 47.04
C LEU A 223 -64.49 -11.25 46.10
N GLU A 224 -63.95 -12.33 45.53
CA GLU A 224 -64.71 -13.28 44.70
C GLU A 224 -65.79 -14.00 45.53
N ALA A 225 -65.47 -14.39 46.77
CA ALA A 225 -66.45 -14.95 47.71
C ALA A 225 -67.54 -13.93 48.10
N GLN A 226 -67.19 -12.66 48.34
CA GLN A 226 -68.15 -11.59 48.63
C GLN A 226 -69.05 -11.29 47.43
N LEU A 227 -68.51 -11.29 46.20
CA LEU A 227 -69.29 -11.14 44.97
C LEU A 227 -70.27 -12.29 44.77
N ASN A 228 -69.83 -13.52 44.98
CA ASN A 228 -70.70 -14.70 44.91
C ASN A 228 -71.77 -14.66 46.02
N GLN A 229 -71.45 -14.18 47.22
CA GLN A 229 -72.41 -14.01 48.31
C GLN A 229 -73.44 -12.92 47.99
N ALA A 230 -73.01 -11.76 47.47
CA ALA A 230 -73.91 -10.70 47.03
C ALA A 230 -74.82 -11.14 45.86
N GLN A 231 -74.30 -12.01 44.98
CA GLN A 231 -75.06 -12.58 43.86
C GLN A 231 -76.08 -13.64 44.33
N VAL A 232 -75.75 -14.41 45.37
CA VAL A 232 -76.71 -15.32 46.03
C VAL A 232 -77.79 -14.52 46.78
N GLU A 233 -77.41 -13.45 47.49
CA GLU A 233 -78.35 -12.56 48.19
C GLU A 233 -79.30 -11.83 47.22
N GLN A 234 -78.81 -11.41 46.04
CA GLN A 234 -79.65 -10.88 44.96
C GLN A 234 -80.56 -11.93 44.31
N SER A 235 -80.15 -13.19 44.28
CA SER A 235 -80.95 -14.29 43.69
C SER A 235 -82.01 -14.85 44.64
N THR A 236 -81.97 -14.49 45.93
CA THR A 236 -82.93 -14.93 46.96
C THR A 236 -83.99 -13.89 47.35
N ALA A 237 -84.04 -12.72 46.71
CA ALA A 237 -85.13 -11.78 46.92
C ALA A 237 -86.37 -12.20 46.12
N PRO A 238 -87.53 -12.46 46.76
CA PRO A 238 -88.74 -12.84 46.04
C PRO A 238 -89.27 -11.64 45.24
N ALA A 239 -89.62 -11.93 43.98
CA ALA A 239 -90.33 -11.02 43.10
C ALA A 239 -91.64 -10.54 43.73
N THR A 240 -91.72 -9.25 44.04
CA THR A 240 -92.99 -8.56 44.26
C THR A 240 -92.95 -7.17 43.64
N GLY A 241 -93.74 -7.02 42.58
CA GLY A 241 -94.60 -5.85 42.44
C GLY A 241 -94.03 -4.66 41.69
N GLU A 242 -94.40 -4.58 40.42
CA GLU A 242 -94.59 -3.35 39.66
C GLU A 242 -95.16 -2.21 40.53
N SER A 243 -94.58 -1.01 40.41
CA SER A 243 -95.37 0.23 40.40
C SER A 243 -94.54 1.41 39.92
N THR A 244 -94.73 1.72 38.64
CA THR A 244 -94.52 3.03 38.05
C THR A 244 -95.35 4.07 38.82
N ILE A 245 -94.70 4.96 39.57
CA ILE A 245 -95.36 6.13 40.17
C ILE A 245 -94.89 7.39 39.45
N GLN A 246 -95.78 7.90 38.59
CA GLN A 246 -95.75 9.26 38.08
C GLN A 246 -96.05 10.23 39.23
N LEU A 247 -95.19 11.23 39.45
CA LEU A 247 -95.46 12.35 40.35
C LEU A 247 -96.16 13.48 39.58
N LYS A 248 -97.44 13.68 39.92
CA LYS A 248 -98.28 14.84 39.57
C LYS A 248 -98.31 15.78 40.78
N PRO A 249 -98.27 17.12 40.61
CA PRO A 249 -98.32 18.04 41.74
C PRO A 249 -99.78 18.29 42.16
N VAL A 250 -100.11 18.08 43.44
CA VAL A 250 -101.42 18.42 44.01
C VAL A 250 -101.29 19.66 44.90
N ALA A 251 -102.25 20.56 44.69
CA ALA A 251 -102.35 21.88 45.27
C ALA A 251 -102.83 21.90 46.73
N LYS A 252 -102.39 22.94 47.44
CA LYS A 252 -103.08 23.80 48.42
C LYS A 252 -104.31 23.24 49.16
N GLN A 253 -104.18 23.13 50.48
CA GLN A 253 -105.15 23.54 51.52
C GLN A 253 -104.34 23.66 52.84
N ALA A 254 -104.08 24.85 53.39
CA ALA A 254 -104.99 25.70 54.16
C ALA A 254 -105.59 25.00 55.38
N VAL A 255 -104.87 25.02 56.52
CA VAL A 255 -105.45 24.90 57.86
C VAL A 255 -104.74 25.92 58.76
N GLU A 256 -105.50 26.90 59.21
CA GLU A 256 -105.12 27.87 60.24
C GLU A 256 -105.39 27.30 61.64
N ARG A 257 -104.67 27.87 62.63
CA ARG A 257 -104.91 27.92 64.08
C ARG A 257 -104.34 26.78 64.94
N THR A 258 -103.21 27.08 65.57
CA THR A 258 -103.12 27.31 67.02
C THR A 258 -101.90 28.18 67.34
N ASP A 259 -102.13 29.32 67.98
CA ASP A 259 -101.08 30.20 68.48
C ASP A 259 -100.44 29.63 69.76
N SER A 260 -99.12 29.85 69.89
CA SER A 260 -98.39 30.17 71.13
C SER A 260 -97.18 29.29 71.50
N VAL A 261 -96.88 28.18 70.80
CA VAL A 261 -95.61 27.42 71.00
C VAL A 261 -94.94 27.01 69.68
N ASP A 262 -95.69 26.94 68.56
CA ASP A 262 -95.20 26.46 67.25
C ASP A 262 -94.30 27.44 66.45
N GLY A 263 -94.15 28.69 66.90
CA GLY A 263 -93.37 29.71 66.19
C GLY A 263 -91.86 29.46 66.22
N VAL A 264 -91.36 28.80 67.26
CA VAL A 264 -89.94 28.42 67.37
C VAL A 264 -89.65 27.20 66.51
N ASP A 265 -90.52 26.18 66.54
CA ASP A 265 -90.38 24.96 65.74
C ASP A 265 -90.54 25.23 64.24
N SER A 266 -91.45 26.13 63.84
CA SER A 266 -91.61 26.55 62.44
C SER A 266 -90.38 27.32 61.92
N ARG A 267 -89.75 28.15 62.77
CA ARG A 267 -88.49 28.83 62.41
C ARG A 267 -87.32 27.85 62.30
N GLN A 268 -87.21 26.88 63.23
CA GLN A 268 -86.21 25.83 63.16
C GLN A 268 -86.37 24.96 61.91
N LEU A 269 -87.60 24.56 61.57
CA LEU A 269 -87.89 23.79 60.35
C LEU A 269 -87.57 24.58 59.07
N LEU A 270 -87.81 25.90 59.04
CA LEU A 270 -87.42 26.75 57.91
C LEU A 270 -85.90 26.86 57.79
N GLU A 271 -85.18 27.02 58.90
CA GLU A 271 -83.71 27.02 58.91
C GLU A 271 -83.13 25.67 58.48
N GLU A 272 -83.71 24.55 58.93
CA GLU A 272 -83.31 23.20 58.51
C GLU A 272 -83.60 22.95 57.03
N LYS A 273 -84.77 23.38 56.54
CA LYS A 273 -85.10 23.33 55.12
C LYS A 273 -84.08 24.12 54.29
N GLN A 274 -83.69 25.32 54.75
CA GLN A 274 -82.66 26.11 54.06
C GLN A 274 -81.32 25.39 54.09
N LYS A 275 -80.88 24.86 55.24
CA LYS A 275 -79.64 24.07 55.35
C LYS A 275 -79.64 22.85 54.44
N LEU A 276 -80.77 22.16 54.31
CA LEU A 276 -80.91 21.03 53.39
C LEU A 276 -80.89 21.48 51.93
N GLN A 277 -81.50 22.62 51.60
CA GLN A 277 -81.42 23.21 50.26
C GLN A 277 -79.97 23.59 49.91
N ASP A 278 -79.24 24.22 50.83
CA ASP A 278 -77.83 24.58 50.63
C ASP A 278 -76.97 23.32 50.45
N ARG A 279 -77.21 22.25 51.22
CA ARG A 279 -76.52 20.95 51.06
C ARG A 279 -76.84 20.28 49.73
N VAL A 280 -78.09 20.32 49.29
CA VAL A 280 -78.48 19.77 47.98
C VAL A 280 -77.82 20.58 46.86
N GLU A 281 -77.76 21.91 46.98
CA GLU A 281 -77.08 22.77 46.02
C GLU A 281 -75.56 22.48 45.99
N GLU A 282 -74.93 22.28 47.15
CA GLU A 282 -73.52 21.90 47.25
C GLU A 282 -73.25 20.54 46.60
N VAL A 283 -74.04 19.51 46.90
CA VAL A 283 -73.93 18.19 46.26
C VAL A 283 -74.16 18.29 44.75
N THR A 284 -75.09 19.15 44.31
CA THR A 284 -75.33 19.39 42.88
C THR A 284 -74.11 20.03 42.22
N LYS A 285 -73.48 21.03 42.84
CA LYS A 285 -72.23 21.65 42.36
C LYS A 285 -71.06 20.67 42.37
N MET A 286 -70.95 19.83 43.40
CA MET A 286 -69.93 18.78 43.46
C MET A 286 -70.13 17.75 42.35
N ASN A 287 -71.36 17.30 42.11
CA ASN A 287 -71.68 16.37 41.03
C ASN A 287 -71.36 16.98 39.66
N GLN A 288 -71.68 18.26 39.45
CA GLN A 288 -71.31 18.98 38.24
C GLN A 288 -69.78 19.01 38.02
N ARG A 289 -68.99 19.34 39.06
CA ARG A 289 -67.53 19.30 38.97
C ARG A 289 -66.98 17.90 38.68
N TRP A 290 -67.59 16.88 39.28
CA TRP A 290 -67.23 15.48 39.01
C TRP A 290 -67.53 15.07 37.56
N GLN A 291 -68.66 15.52 37.00
CA GLN A 291 -68.99 15.29 35.60
C GLN A 291 -68.02 16.02 34.66
N GLU A 292 -67.65 17.27 34.97
CA GLU A 292 -66.65 18.02 34.22
C GLU A 292 -65.29 17.31 34.24
N PHE A 293 -64.82 16.89 35.41
CA PHE A 293 -63.58 16.11 35.56
C PHE A 293 -63.63 14.80 34.78
N PHE A 294 -64.76 14.07 34.84
CA PHE A 294 -64.94 12.83 34.10
C PHE A 294 -64.85 13.06 32.59
N ASN A 295 -65.51 14.10 32.08
CA ASN A 295 -65.45 14.48 30.67
C ASN A 295 -64.04 14.88 30.22
N GLU A 296 -63.29 15.62 31.05
CA GLU A 296 -61.91 15.98 30.76
C GLU A 296 -60.99 14.75 30.73
N ARG A 297 -61.15 13.85 31.71
CA ARG A 297 -60.41 12.58 31.75
C ARG A 297 -60.71 11.71 30.54
N ASP A 298 -61.96 11.63 30.11
CA ASP A 298 -62.34 10.86 28.92
C ASP A 298 -61.75 11.44 27.64
N ARG A 299 -61.77 12.77 27.48
CA ARG A 299 -61.07 13.43 26.35
C ARG A 299 -59.57 13.16 26.36
N TYR A 300 -58.95 13.17 27.53
CA TYR A 300 -57.53 12.87 27.67
C TYR A 300 -57.22 11.42 27.29
N THR A 301 -58.02 10.47 27.77
CA THR A 301 -57.91 9.05 27.40
C THR A 301 -58.05 8.86 25.88
N GLN A 302 -59.05 9.47 25.25
CA GLN A 302 -59.23 9.43 23.79
C GLN A 302 -58.04 10.02 23.03
N SER A 303 -57.45 11.12 23.53
CA SER A 303 -56.24 11.71 22.94
C SER A 303 -55.03 10.77 23.04
N LEU A 304 -54.85 10.07 24.15
CA LEU A 304 -53.80 9.07 24.30
C LEU A 304 -54.03 7.87 23.38
N GLU A 305 -55.25 7.36 23.29
CA GLU A 305 -55.60 6.27 22.37
C GLU A 305 -55.30 6.63 20.91
N GLN A 306 -55.59 7.86 20.50
CA GLN A 306 -55.26 8.34 19.16
C GLN A 306 -53.74 8.40 18.93
N LYS A 307 -52.97 8.91 19.90
CA LYS A 307 -51.50 8.94 19.80
C LYS A 307 -50.90 7.53 19.71
N VAL A 308 -51.44 6.57 20.45
CA VAL A 308 -51.01 5.17 20.34
C VAL A 308 -51.28 4.62 18.95
N LYS A 309 -52.47 4.86 18.39
CA LYS A 309 -52.80 4.45 17.01
C LYS A 309 -51.86 5.08 15.98
N ASP A 310 -51.59 6.38 16.08
CA ASP A 310 -50.69 7.09 15.17
C ASP A 310 -49.25 6.53 15.26
N LEU A 311 -48.78 6.20 16.47
CA LEU A 311 -47.46 5.59 16.68
C LEU A 311 -47.41 4.16 16.14
N GLU A 312 -48.46 3.36 16.35
CA GLU A 312 -48.57 2.02 15.76
C GLU A 312 -48.58 2.07 14.23
N GLU A 313 -49.25 3.06 13.63
CA GLU A 313 -49.28 3.22 12.18
C GLU A 313 -47.92 3.68 11.63
N ARG A 314 -47.23 4.59 12.34
CA ARG A 314 -45.84 4.96 12.01
C ARG A 314 -44.88 3.79 12.14
N LEU A 315 -45.04 2.95 13.17
CA LEU A 315 -44.25 1.73 13.33
C LEU A 315 -44.53 0.74 12.19
N LYS A 316 -45.81 0.51 11.86
CA LYS A 316 -46.21 -0.34 10.72
C LYS A 316 -45.68 0.22 9.40
N GLN A 317 -45.69 1.53 9.22
CA GLN A 317 -45.15 2.20 8.04
C GLN A 317 -43.63 2.04 7.99
N ALA A 318 -42.91 2.27 9.09
CA ALA A 318 -41.47 2.06 9.20
C ALA A 318 -41.07 0.59 8.97
N MET A 319 -41.88 -0.37 9.42
CA MET A 319 -41.67 -1.79 9.16
C MET A 319 -41.97 -2.18 7.71
N ARG A 320 -42.98 -1.56 7.07
CA ARG A 320 -43.27 -1.73 5.64
C ARG A 320 -42.21 -1.05 4.76
N SER A 321 -41.69 0.09 5.21
CA SER A 321 -40.52 0.77 4.65
C SER A 321 -39.24 0.31 5.35
N GLY A 322 -39.09 -1.01 5.56
CA GLY A 322 -37.83 -1.60 6.02
C GLY A 322 -36.64 -1.09 5.18
N PRO A 323 -35.38 -1.33 5.63
CA PRO A 323 -34.19 -0.75 5.01
C PRO A 323 -34.32 -0.87 3.49
N THR A 324 -34.42 0.30 2.84
CA THR A 324 -35.05 0.44 1.53
C THR A 324 -34.47 -0.57 0.55
N GLU A 325 -35.29 -1.16 -0.32
CA GLU A 325 -34.78 -2.00 -1.43
C GLU A 325 -33.63 -1.29 -2.17
N GLU A 326 -33.66 0.05 -2.21
CA GLU A 326 -32.58 0.89 -2.71
C GLU A 326 -31.28 0.80 -1.89
N PHE A 327 -31.35 0.78 -0.56
CA PHE A 327 -30.19 0.56 0.30
C PHE A 327 -29.62 -0.86 0.12
N ASN A 328 -30.48 -1.88 0.05
CA ASN A 328 -30.05 -3.25 -0.24
C ASN A 328 -29.41 -3.34 -1.64
N ARG A 329 -29.98 -2.68 -2.65
CA ARG A 329 -29.39 -2.59 -3.99
C ARG A 329 -28.03 -1.89 -3.99
N ARG A 330 -27.85 -0.86 -3.16
CA ARG A 330 -26.55 -0.18 -3.00
C ARG A 330 -25.53 -1.11 -2.34
N ILE A 331 -25.93 -1.88 -1.33
CA ILE A 331 -25.06 -2.89 -0.71
C ILE A 331 -24.68 -3.95 -1.75
N GLU A 332 -25.63 -4.49 -2.50
CA GLU A 332 -25.36 -5.47 -3.56
C GLU A 332 -24.41 -4.91 -4.64
N GLN A 333 -24.59 -3.65 -5.06
CA GLN A 333 -23.68 -2.99 -6.00
C GLN A 333 -22.26 -2.83 -5.43
N VAL A 334 -22.12 -2.49 -4.15
CA VAL A 334 -20.81 -2.39 -3.50
C VAL A 334 -20.16 -3.77 -3.37
N LEU A 335 -20.94 -4.81 -3.03
CA LEU A 335 -20.45 -6.18 -2.97
C LEU A 335 -20.02 -6.69 -4.35
N GLU A 336 -20.81 -6.44 -5.40
CA GLU A 336 -20.45 -6.82 -6.77
C GLU A 336 -19.19 -6.10 -7.25
N LYS A 337 -19.06 -4.79 -6.95
CA LYS A 337 -17.85 -4.03 -7.26
C LYS A 337 -16.65 -4.56 -6.51
N SER A 338 -16.78 -4.79 -5.20
CA SER A 338 -15.72 -5.36 -4.37
C SER A 338 -15.30 -6.75 -4.85
N GLN A 339 -16.25 -7.58 -5.31
CA GLN A 339 -15.97 -8.90 -5.86
C GLN A 339 -15.21 -8.81 -7.19
N LYS A 340 -15.56 -7.87 -8.08
CA LYS A 340 -14.82 -7.63 -9.33
C LYS A 340 -13.41 -7.13 -9.07
N GLU A 341 -13.23 -6.21 -8.13
CA GLU A 341 -11.91 -5.72 -7.72
C GLU A 341 -11.07 -6.84 -7.11
N GLN A 342 -11.66 -7.69 -6.27
CA GLN A 342 -10.98 -8.87 -5.73
C GLN A 342 -10.54 -9.83 -6.84
N GLN A 343 -11.42 -10.13 -7.79
CA GLN A 343 -11.09 -10.99 -8.93
C GLN A 343 -9.95 -10.41 -9.78
N GLN A 344 -9.94 -9.09 -9.99
CA GLN A 344 -8.87 -8.41 -10.71
C GLN A 344 -7.53 -8.49 -9.97
N VAL A 345 -7.54 -8.34 -8.64
CA VAL A 345 -6.34 -8.50 -7.80
C VAL A 345 -5.83 -9.94 -7.86
N GLU A 346 -6.72 -10.93 -7.80
CA GLU A 346 -6.36 -12.35 -7.94
C GLU A 346 -5.78 -12.68 -9.32
N ASP A 347 -6.32 -12.09 -10.39
CA ASP A 347 -5.78 -12.23 -11.75
C ASP A 347 -4.38 -11.59 -11.88
N MET A 348 -4.17 -10.41 -11.30
CA MET A 348 -2.85 -9.76 -11.28
C MET A 348 -1.85 -10.57 -10.44
N ARG A 349 -2.28 -11.12 -9.30
CA ARG A 349 -1.44 -11.99 -8.46
C ARG A 349 -1.00 -13.23 -9.23
N ARG A 350 -1.92 -13.88 -9.96
CA ARG A 350 -1.61 -15.04 -10.79
C ARG A 350 -0.59 -14.71 -11.89
N LYS A 351 -0.75 -13.57 -12.57
CA LYS A 351 0.23 -13.12 -13.59
C LYS A 351 1.62 -12.88 -12.99
N ALA A 352 1.69 -12.23 -11.82
CA ALA A 352 2.96 -12.02 -11.13
C ALA A 352 3.59 -13.35 -10.68
N GLU A 353 2.80 -14.32 -10.21
CA GLU A 353 3.26 -15.67 -9.88
C GLU A 353 3.82 -16.41 -11.11
N GLU A 354 3.16 -16.28 -12.27
CA GLU A 354 3.63 -16.83 -13.55
C GLU A 354 4.95 -16.18 -14.01
N GLU A 355 5.07 -14.85 -13.90
CA GLU A 355 6.31 -14.12 -14.22
C GLU A 355 7.47 -14.53 -13.29
N VAL A 356 7.22 -14.66 -11.98
CA VAL A 356 8.22 -15.15 -11.01
C VAL A 356 8.65 -16.58 -11.35
N ALA A 357 7.72 -17.44 -11.75
CA ALA A 357 8.04 -18.81 -12.18
C ALA A 357 8.92 -18.81 -13.44
N GLN A 358 8.63 -17.95 -14.43
CA GLN A 358 9.45 -17.78 -15.62
C GLN A 358 10.86 -17.27 -15.29
N LEU A 359 10.98 -16.23 -14.47
CA LEU A 359 12.28 -15.69 -14.06
C LEU A 359 13.11 -16.72 -13.29
N ARG A 360 12.48 -17.53 -12.43
CA ARG A 360 13.17 -18.64 -11.75
C ARG A 360 13.70 -19.68 -12.75
N GLN A 361 12.91 -20.01 -13.77
CA GLN A 361 13.36 -20.91 -14.84
C GLN A 361 14.54 -20.29 -15.61
N GLU A 362 14.49 -19.00 -15.94
CA GLU A 362 15.59 -18.31 -16.60
C GLU A 362 16.86 -18.31 -15.75
N VAL A 363 16.78 -18.01 -14.47
CA VAL A 363 17.92 -18.08 -13.54
C VAL A 363 18.54 -19.49 -13.56
N LEU A 364 17.72 -20.54 -13.44
CA LEU A 364 18.20 -21.92 -13.50
C LEU A 364 18.92 -22.24 -14.83
N THR A 365 18.42 -21.72 -15.96
CA THR A 365 19.09 -21.91 -17.27
C THR A 365 20.40 -21.15 -17.37
N ARG A 366 20.47 -19.93 -16.81
CA ARG A 366 21.71 -19.13 -16.78
C ARG A 366 22.74 -19.75 -15.87
N ASP A 367 22.35 -20.24 -14.69
CA ASP A 367 23.24 -20.94 -13.77
C ASP A 367 23.83 -22.21 -14.41
N ALA A 368 23.01 -22.97 -15.14
CA ALA A 368 23.49 -24.11 -15.91
C ALA A 368 24.51 -23.71 -16.99
N HIS A 369 24.32 -22.58 -17.66
CA HIS A 369 25.26 -22.06 -18.65
C HIS A 369 26.56 -21.53 -18.01
N VAL A 370 26.47 -20.84 -16.87
CA VAL A 370 27.65 -20.42 -16.08
C VAL A 370 28.46 -21.64 -15.68
N TYR A 371 27.82 -22.69 -15.16
CA TYR A 371 28.50 -23.94 -14.82
C TYR A 371 29.21 -24.59 -16.02
N GLN A 372 28.59 -24.57 -17.21
CA GLN A 372 29.22 -25.04 -18.45
C GLN A 372 30.44 -24.20 -18.84
N LEU A 373 30.35 -22.87 -18.76
CA LEU A 373 31.47 -21.97 -19.06
C LEU A 373 32.61 -22.13 -18.05
N GLU A 374 32.30 -22.24 -16.76
CA GLU A 374 33.29 -22.51 -15.72
C GLU A 374 34.01 -23.83 -15.96
N SER A 375 33.29 -24.88 -16.37
CA SER A 375 33.88 -26.16 -16.78
C SER A 375 34.83 -26.00 -17.97
N GLN A 376 34.41 -25.27 -19.02
CA GLN A 376 35.27 -24.99 -20.20
C GLN A 376 36.52 -24.19 -19.83
N VAL A 377 36.37 -23.13 -19.02
CA VAL A 377 37.48 -22.33 -18.52
C VAL A 377 38.44 -23.19 -17.70
N ASN A 378 37.94 -24.12 -16.88
CA ASN A 378 38.77 -25.03 -16.10
C ASN A 378 39.54 -26.00 -17.01
N ILE A 379 38.90 -26.55 -18.05
CA ILE A 379 39.55 -27.41 -19.05
C ILE A 379 40.67 -26.63 -19.78
N LEU A 380 40.37 -25.43 -20.29
CA LEU A 380 41.35 -24.56 -20.96
C LEU A 380 42.48 -24.13 -20.03
N SER A 381 42.16 -23.81 -18.78
CA SER A 381 43.17 -23.46 -17.76
C SER A 381 44.09 -24.64 -17.46
N ARG A 382 43.58 -25.87 -17.48
CA ARG A 382 44.39 -27.09 -17.33
C ARG A 382 45.27 -27.34 -18.56
N SER A 383 44.75 -27.15 -19.78
CA SER A 383 45.56 -27.32 -21.00
C SER A 383 46.66 -26.27 -21.10
N VAL A 384 46.39 -25.02 -20.72
CA VAL A 384 47.41 -23.95 -20.63
C VAL A 384 48.43 -24.24 -19.54
N LYS A 385 48.06 -24.87 -18.42
CA LYS A 385 49.04 -25.31 -17.41
C LYS A 385 49.87 -26.52 -17.85
N GLN A 386 49.34 -27.38 -18.72
CA GLN A 386 50.05 -28.53 -19.28
C GLN A 386 51.04 -28.13 -20.40
N HIS A 387 50.70 -27.13 -21.21
CA HIS A 387 51.66 -26.44 -22.07
C HIS A 387 52.39 -25.37 -21.26
N GLY A 388 53.46 -25.77 -20.57
CA GLY A 388 54.17 -24.92 -19.62
C GLY A 388 54.49 -23.50 -20.17
N PRO A 389 54.53 -22.48 -19.30
CA PRO A 389 54.76 -21.07 -19.67
C PRO A 389 56.12 -20.83 -20.36
N THR A 390 56.99 -21.83 -20.36
CA THR A 390 58.31 -21.83 -20.98
C THR A 390 58.26 -21.79 -22.51
N GLU A 391 57.35 -22.50 -23.18
CA GLU A 391 57.33 -22.52 -24.65
C GLU A 391 56.69 -21.26 -25.23
N MET A 392 55.55 -20.83 -24.66
CA MET A 392 54.85 -19.62 -25.11
C MET A 392 55.62 -18.36 -24.70
N GLY A 393 56.25 -18.34 -23.52
CA GLY A 393 57.14 -17.27 -23.07
C GLY A 393 58.39 -17.16 -23.92
N ALA A 394 59.06 -18.29 -24.22
CA ALA A 394 60.23 -18.29 -25.11
C ALA A 394 59.89 -17.86 -26.55
N THR A 395 58.71 -18.22 -27.05
CA THR A 395 58.23 -17.78 -28.36
C THR A 395 57.97 -16.27 -28.38
N ILE A 396 57.35 -15.72 -27.32
CA ILE A 396 57.12 -14.27 -27.19
C ILE A 396 58.44 -13.50 -27.06
N GLU A 397 59.41 -14.01 -26.29
CA GLU A 397 60.73 -13.39 -26.18
C GLU A 397 61.52 -13.45 -27.50
N HIS A 398 61.43 -14.57 -28.23
CA HIS A 398 62.03 -14.69 -29.56
C HIS A 398 61.44 -13.69 -30.56
N LEU A 399 60.11 -13.53 -30.59
CA LEU A 399 59.44 -12.55 -31.44
C LEU A 399 59.82 -11.11 -31.09
N LYS A 400 59.97 -10.79 -29.80
CA LYS A 400 60.47 -9.47 -29.36
C LYS A 400 61.90 -9.20 -29.84
N ALA A 401 62.79 -10.19 -29.73
CA ALA A 401 64.15 -10.07 -30.23
C ALA A 401 64.20 -9.88 -31.76
N GLN A 402 63.34 -10.59 -32.50
CA GLN A 402 63.24 -10.46 -33.95
C GLN A 402 62.74 -9.06 -34.38
N ILE A 403 61.72 -8.53 -33.70
CA ILE A 403 61.23 -7.17 -33.95
C ILE A 403 62.34 -6.13 -33.68
N GLN A 404 63.13 -6.32 -32.61
CA GLN A 404 64.23 -5.42 -32.29
C GLN A 404 65.29 -5.40 -33.39
N VAL A 405 65.74 -6.57 -33.86
CA VAL A 405 66.73 -6.67 -34.95
C VAL A 405 66.22 -6.01 -36.23
N CYS A 406 64.96 -6.27 -36.61
CA CYS A 406 64.38 -5.60 -37.77
C CYS A 406 64.34 -4.08 -37.61
N THR A 407 64.08 -3.58 -36.39
CA THR A 407 64.07 -2.14 -36.11
C THR A 407 65.46 -1.52 -36.27
N GLU A 408 66.49 -2.18 -35.74
CA GLU A 408 67.89 -1.77 -35.86
C GLU A 408 68.35 -1.76 -37.33
N ASP A 409 67.96 -2.77 -38.12
CA ASP A 409 68.28 -2.86 -39.55
C ASP A 409 67.62 -1.73 -40.36
N PHE A 410 66.34 -1.40 -40.09
CA PHE A 410 65.67 -0.28 -40.76
C PHE A 410 66.27 1.08 -40.39
N GLU A 411 66.75 1.25 -39.16
CA GLU A 411 67.44 2.48 -38.75
C GLU A 411 68.79 2.63 -39.46
N LYS A 412 69.54 1.53 -39.60
CA LYS A 412 70.79 1.52 -40.34
C LYS A 412 70.57 1.78 -41.83
N GLU A 413 69.56 1.15 -42.44
CA GLU A 413 69.18 1.43 -43.83
C GLU A 413 68.80 2.91 -44.03
N ARG A 414 68.05 3.50 -43.08
CA ARG A 414 67.70 4.91 -43.11
C ARG A 414 68.94 5.81 -43.05
N GLN A 415 69.92 5.48 -42.21
CA GLN A 415 71.20 6.20 -42.15
C GLN A 415 72.01 6.07 -43.45
N ASP A 416 72.14 4.85 -43.98
CA ASP A 416 72.83 4.60 -45.24
C ASP A 416 72.19 5.34 -46.42
N ARG A 417 70.85 5.39 -46.46
CA ARG A 417 70.10 6.17 -47.44
C ARG A 417 70.38 7.67 -47.30
N GLN A 418 70.46 8.19 -46.07
CA GLN A 418 70.80 9.59 -45.83
C GLN A 418 72.22 9.93 -46.31
N VAL A 419 73.19 9.05 -46.04
CA VAL A 419 74.57 9.20 -46.52
C VAL A 419 74.64 9.14 -48.05
N ALA A 420 73.91 8.21 -48.67
CA ALA A 420 73.84 8.11 -50.13
C ALA A 420 73.24 9.38 -50.75
N LEU A 421 72.16 9.92 -50.17
CA LEU A 421 71.54 11.17 -50.63
C LEU A 421 72.49 12.37 -50.49
N GLN A 422 73.23 12.48 -49.38
CA GLN A 422 74.26 13.52 -49.22
C GLN A 422 75.37 13.39 -50.26
N LYS A 423 75.80 12.17 -50.57
CA LYS A 423 76.80 11.92 -51.61
C LYS A 423 76.29 12.29 -53.00
N VAL A 424 75.04 11.95 -53.31
CA VAL A 424 74.39 12.37 -54.58
C VAL A 424 74.33 13.89 -54.68
N ALA A 425 73.92 14.59 -53.62
CA ALA A 425 73.90 16.06 -53.61
C ALA A 425 75.30 16.65 -53.85
N SER A 426 76.33 16.11 -53.18
CA SER A 426 77.73 16.53 -53.38
C SER A 426 78.23 16.31 -54.82
N LEU A 427 77.88 15.17 -55.41
CA LEU A 427 78.21 14.86 -56.81
C LEU A 427 77.44 15.75 -57.79
N GLN A 428 76.17 16.04 -57.54
CA GLN A 428 75.37 16.99 -58.34
C GLN A 428 76.00 18.39 -58.31
N ASP A 429 76.42 18.88 -57.14
CA ASP A 429 77.15 20.14 -57.03
C ASP A 429 78.46 20.13 -57.82
N GLN A 430 79.19 19.02 -57.79
CA GLN A 430 80.42 18.88 -58.56
C GLN A 430 80.15 18.90 -60.08
N VAL A 431 79.11 18.22 -60.55
CA VAL A 431 78.67 18.27 -61.95
C VAL A 431 78.27 19.68 -62.35
N VAL A 432 77.53 20.41 -61.50
CA VAL A 432 77.17 21.81 -61.75
C VAL A 432 78.42 22.70 -61.85
N ARG A 433 79.41 22.53 -60.95
CA ARG A 433 80.68 23.26 -61.02
C ARG A 433 81.45 22.96 -62.31
N LEU A 434 81.56 21.69 -62.68
CA LEU A 434 82.25 21.26 -63.90
C LEU A 434 81.53 21.76 -65.15
N ASN A 435 80.20 21.73 -65.20
CA ASN A 435 79.43 22.26 -66.31
C ASN A 435 79.63 23.77 -66.46
N LYS A 436 79.59 24.54 -65.37
CA LYS A 436 79.90 25.98 -65.42
C LYS A 436 81.29 26.24 -66.00
N LEU A 437 82.28 25.46 -65.59
CA LEU A 437 83.66 25.57 -66.09
C LEU A 437 83.75 25.20 -67.58
N ASN A 438 83.07 24.13 -67.99
CA ASN A 438 83.00 23.71 -69.39
C ASN A 438 82.30 24.76 -70.27
N THR A 439 81.18 25.33 -69.83
CA THR A 439 80.50 26.44 -70.52
C THR A 439 81.41 27.67 -70.63
N SER A 440 82.18 27.99 -69.59
CA SER A 440 83.14 29.10 -69.61
C SER A 440 84.25 28.87 -70.63
N LEU A 441 84.78 27.64 -70.69
CA LEU A 441 85.76 27.23 -71.70
C LEU A 441 85.18 27.24 -73.12
N GLN A 442 83.97 26.71 -73.33
CA GLN A 442 83.28 26.76 -74.62
C GLN A 442 83.04 28.21 -75.08
N THR A 443 82.70 29.12 -74.17
CA THR A 443 82.55 30.55 -74.48
C THR A 443 83.87 31.16 -74.91
N LEU A 444 84.98 30.83 -74.23
CA LEU A 444 86.33 31.27 -74.63
C LEU A 444 86.72 30.74 -76.01
N VAL A 445 86.44 29.46 -76.31
CA VAL A 445 86.72 28.86 -77.63
C VAL A 445 85.85 29.50 -78.72
N CYS A 446 84.55 29.71 -78.48
CA CYS A 446 83.65 30.34 -79.45
C CYS A 446 84.06 31.79 -79.76
N ASN A 447 84.58 32.51 -78.75
CA ASN A 447 85.12 33.86 -78.92
C ASN A 447 86.46 33.89 -79.69
N GLN A 448 87.22 32.79 -79.71
CA GLN A 448 88.46 32.66 -80.51
C GLN A 448 88.21 32.21 -81.96
N VAL A 449 87.13 31.45 -82.23
CA VAL A 449 86.76 31.00 -83.60
C VAL A 449 85.98 32.08 -84.38
N GLY A 450 85.51 33.14 -83.72
CA GLY A 450 84.82 34.28 -84.34
C GLY A 450 85.68 35.26 -85.17
N GLN A 451 86.97 34.99 -85.37
CA GLN A 451 87.86 35.80 -86.22
C GLN A 451 88.54 34.99 -87.34
N ALA A 452 87.79 34.55 -88.34
CA ALA A 452 88.27 34.42 -89.73
C ALA A 452 87.07 34.35 -90.72
N PRO A 453 87.16 34.96 -91.93
CA PRO A 453 86.00 35.23 -92.79
C PRO A 453 85.89 34.32 -94.03
N ARG A 454 84.70 34.36 -94.68
CA ARG A 454 84.38 33.91 -96.07
C ARG A 454 84.31 32.39 -96.26
N SER A 455 83.55 31.76 -97.17
CA SER A 455 82.47 32.08 -98.12
C SER A 455 82.11 30.75 -98.85
N SER A 456 80.89 30.67 -99.42
CA SER A 456 80.50 29.91 -100.63
C SER A 456 80.64 28.38 -100.74
N SER A 457 79.49 27.69 -100.93
CA SER A 457 79.10 26.70 -101.99
C SER A 457 78.02 25.73 -101.42
N GLN A 458 76.74 25.67 -101.85
CA GLN A 458 76.15 25.13 -103.12
C GLN A 458 76.73 23.72 -103.45
N GLU A 459 76.02 22.59 -103.62
CA GLU A 459 74.63 22.23 -104.00
C GLU A 459 74.29 20.74 -103.65
N HIS A 460 73.02 20.35 -103.89
CA HIS A 460 72.44 18.98 -104.08
C HIS A 460 72.27 18.10 -102.81
N SER A 461 71.15 17.43 -102.51
CA SER A 461 69.98 16.90 -103.24
C SER A 461 68.85 16.70 -102.21
N GLN A 462 67.64 17.24 -102.38
CA GLN A 462 66.44 16.61 -102.97
C GLN A 462 66.13 15.17 -102.48
N TYR A 463 64.84 14.98 -102.12
CA TYR A 463 64.13 13.80 -101.57
C TYR A 463 64.21 13.64 -100.05
N GLY A 464 63.13 13.57 -99.27
CA GLY A 464 61.70 13.54 -99.58
C GLY A 464 60.90 13.58 -98.27
N HIS A 465 59.67 14.07 -98.38
CA HIS A 465 58.58 13.86 -97.42
C HIS A 465 58.55 12.41 -96.93
N HIS A 466 58.30 12.20 -95.63
CA HIS A 466 57.25 11.32 -95.10
C HIS A 466 57.18 11.47 -93.56
N ASP A 467 56.07 12.02 -93.09
CA ASP A 467 55.43 11.59 -91.84
C ASP A 467 54.66 10.30 -92.21
N PRO A 468 54.63 9.19 -91.41
CA PRO A 468 53.62 9.09 -90.35
C PRO A 468 53.90 8.09 -89.18
N ASN A 469 53.02 8.19 -88.16
CA ASN A 469 52.51 7.18 -87.21
C ASN A 469 52.97 5.69 -87.24
N THR A 470 52.90 5.12 -86.02
CA THR A 470 52.62 3.71 -85.64
C THR A 470 53.68 2.64 -85.96
N LEU A 471 54.10 1.89 -84.93
CA LEU A 471 53.81 0.45 -84.73
C LEU A 471 54.72 -0.16 -83.63
N GLN A 472 54.12 -0.98 -82.75
CA GLN A 472 54.78 -2.07 -82.02
C GLN A 472 55.49 -3.03 -83.01
N PRO A 473 56.41 -3.91 -82.57
CA PRO A 473 55.95 -5.30 -82.37
C PRO A 473 56.72 -6.18 -81.34
N ARG A 474 55.96 -7.16 -80.83
CA ARG A 474 56.26 -8.60 -80.59
C ARG A 474 57.68 -9.07 -80.19
N GLY A 475 57.73 -9.76 -79.04
CA GLY A 475 57.74 -11.24 -78.99
C GLY A 475 59.10 -11.97 -78.97
N GLY A 476 59.27 -12.88 -77.99
CA GLY A 476 60.32 -13.91 -77.91
C GLY A 476 60.83 -14.10 -76.46
N HIS A 477 60.28 -14.95 -75.58
CA HIS A 477 60.09 -16.41 -75.59
C HIS A 477 61.36 -17.21 -75.20
N TYR A 478 61.46 -17.60 -73.92
CA TYR A 478 62.13 -18.79 -73.32
C TYR A 478 61.58 -18.96 -71.88
N GLN A 479 60.53 -19.76 -71.62
CA GLN A 479 60.51 -21.17 -71.15
C GLN A 479 61.42 -21.48 -69.92
N TYR A 480 60.84 -21.48 -68.70
CA TYR A 480 60.47 -22.63 -67.79
C TYR A 480 61.64 -23.20 -66.92
N PRO A 481 61.43 -23.79 -65.70
CA PRO A 481 60.17 -24.33 -65.19
C PRO A 481 59.77 -24.09 -63.71
N HIS A 482 58.45 -24.27 -63.49
CA HIS A 482 57.71 -24.81 -62.34
C HIS A 482 58.36 -24.88 -60.94
N SER A 483 57.67 -24.28 -59.96
CA SER A 483 57.14 -25.02 -58.80
C SER A 483 55.87 -24.35 -58.29
N THR A 484 54.79 -25.11 -58.35
CA THR A 484 53.47 -24.90 -57.79
C THR A 484 53.53 -24.93 -56.27
N LEU A 485 52.87 -23.97 -55.60
CA LEU A 485 52.27 -24.23 -54.29
C LEU A 485 51.07 -23.30 -54.13
N ASP A 486 49.92 -23.96 -54.06
CA ASP A 486 48.59 -23.39 -53.84
C ASP A 486 48.53 -22.63 -52.52
N TYR A 487 47.89 -21.46 -52.52
CA TYR A 487 47.31 -20.90 -51.31
C TYR A 487 45.99 -20.21 -51.65
N ASP A 488 44.90 -20.91 -51.33
CA ASP A 488 43.53 -20.40 -51.28
C ASP A 488 43.39 -19.43 -50.09
N GLY A 489 42.93 -18.20 -50.35
CA GLY A 489 42.52 -17.28 -49.30
C GLY A 489 41.77 -16.06 -49.84
N PRO A 490 40.66 -15.62 -49.21
CA PRO A 490 39.50 -15.12 -49.94
C PRO A 490 39.40 -13.60 -50.10
N ALA A 491 38.83 -13.22 -51.24
CA ALA A 491 37.99 -12.04 -51.53
C ALA A 491 38.16 -10.78 -50.67
N SER A 492 38.83 -9.78 -51.25
CA SER A 492 38.65 -8.36 -50.89
C SER A 492 37.29 -7.83 -51.38
N PRO A 493 36.52 -7.10 -50.56
CA PRO A 493 35.46 -6.21 -51.04
C PRO A 493 36.04 -4.83 -51.44
N PRO A 494 35.31 -4.03 -52.24
CA PRO A 494 35.89 -2.93 -52.99
C PRO A 494 36.12 -1.66 -52.17
N SER A 495 37.15 -0.95 -52.61
CA SER A 495 37.53 0.42 -52.29
C SER A 495 36.34 1.36 -52.22
N ASN A 496 36.21 2.09 -51.11
CA ASN A 496 35.46 3.33 -51.09
C ASN A 496 36.31 4.41 -50.41
N ASP A 497 36.84 5.29 -51.24
CA ASP A 497 37.59 6.49 -50.88
C ASP A 497 36.68 7.49 -50.17
N ASN A 498 36.88 7.73 -48.87
CA ASN A 498 36.62 9.03 -48.23
C ASN A 498 37.00 9.03 -46.75
N TRP A 499 38.27 9.29 -46.43
CA TRP A 499 38.67 9.83 -45.12
C TRP A 499 39.86 10.77 -45.29
N ARG A 500 39.57 12.03 -45.60
CA ARG A 500 40.44 13.16 -45.25
C ARG A 500 39.92 13.76 -43.93
N ASP A 501 40.85 14.29 -43.16
CA ASP A 501 40.71 15.11 -41.95
C ASP A 501 40.72 14.38 -40.59
N PHE A 502 41.94 14.10 -40.10
CA PHE A 502 42.23 14.15 -38.67
C PHE A 502 43.47 15.04 -38.41
N PRO A 503 43.41 15.97 -37.45
CA PRO A 503 44.46 16.96 -37.20
C PRO A 503 45.61 16.41 -36.35
N ASN A 504 46.79 16.98 -36.63
CA ASN A 504 48.06 16.89 -35.89
C ASN A 504 47.87 16.93 -34.36
N PHE A 505 48.47 15.97 -33.65
CA PHE A 505 48.70 16.06 -32.21
C PHE A 505 50.22 16.07 -31.95
N ASP A 506 50.72 17.21 -31.50
CA ASP A 506 52.07 17.41 -31.00
C ASP A 506 52.26 16.70 -29.66
N TYR A 507 53.35 15.94 -29.53
CA TYR A 507 53.78 15.30 -28.30
C TYR A 507 54.93 16.10 -27.69
N GLU A 508 54.67 16.86 -26.63
CA GLU A 508 55.72 17.42 -25.76
C GLU A 508 55.90 16.54 -24.51
N LEU A 509 57.12 16.05 -24.33
CA LEU A 509 57.64 15.43 -23.10
C LEU A 509 58.19 16.51 -22.15
N PRO A 510 58.07 16.30 -20.83
CA PRO A 510 59.11 16.80 -19.94
C PRO A 510 59.70 15.75 -18.99
N ASN A 511 60.97 16.03 -18.68
CA ASN A 511 61.97 15.26 -17.93
C ASN A 511 61.69 15.01 -16.43
N ARG A 512 62.06 13.80 -16.01
CA ARG A 512 62.95 13.40 -14.89
C ARG A 512 63.36 14.47 -13.84
N VAL A 513 63.06 14.22 -12.56
CA VAL A 513 63.88 14.63 -11.39
C VAL A 513 63.96 13.49 -10.36
N GLN A 514 65.13 13.41 -9.74
CA GLN A 514 65.68 12.40 -8.82
C GLN A 514 65.30 12.60 -7.34
N GLY A 515 65.15 11.49 -6.62
CA GLY A 515 65.74 11.22 -5.30
C GLY A 515 65.11 11.83 -4.03
N VAL A 516 64.97 11.02 -2.97
CA VAL A 516 65.67 11.12 -1.66
C VAL A 516 65.12 10.09 -0.66
N LEU A 517 66.04 9.55 0.15
CA LEU A 517 65.92 8.51 1.18
C LEU A 517 65.36 9.01 2.52
N ALA A 518 64.49 8.20 3.17
CA ALA A 518 64.33 7.84 4.61
C ALA A 518 64.50 8.92 5.73
N PRO A 519 64.46 8.64 7.07
CA PRO A 519 63.93 7.51 7.86
C PRO A 519 63.08 7.94 9.11
N GLY A 520 62.57 6.99 9.90
CA GLY A 520 62.68 7.09 11.37
C GLY A 520 61.44 6.91 12.27
N HIS A 521 61.46 5.81 13.03
CA HIS A 521 61.17 5.65 14.48
C HIS A 521 59.94 6.33 15.13
N THR A 522 59.11 5.53 15.81
CA THR A 522 59.03 5.52 17.30
C THR A 522 58.13 4.39 17.81
N SER A 523 58.37 4.02 19.07
CA SER A 523 58.09 2.75 19.72
C SER A 523 57.62 3.03 21.16
N MET A 524 56.73 2.17 21.68
CA MET A 524 56.36 1.91 23.10
C MET A 524 55.51 2.95 23.88
N PRO A 525 54.98 2.61 25.08
CA PRO A 525 54.49 1.33 25.66
C PRO A 525 53.01 1.50 26.15
N GLY A 526 52.18 0.50 26.50
CA GLY A 526 52.32 -0.59 27.46
C GLY A 526 51.49 -0.29 28.73
N THR A 527 50.43 -1.05 29.00
CA THR A 527 49.91 -1.27 30.36
C THR A 527 49.20 -2.62 30.45
N THR A 528 49.79 -3.47 31.28
CA THR A 528 49.41 -4.81 31.72
C THR A 528 48.69 -4.75 33.07
N VAL A 529 47.58 -5.48 33.23
CA VAL A 529 47.02 -6.06 34.48
C VAL A 529 46.00 -7.14 34.02
N GLU A 530 46.32 -8.42 33.77
CA GLU A 530 46.37 -9.60 34.69
C GLU A 530 45.40 -9.52 35.89
N LEU A 531 44.55 -10.46 36.31
CA LEU A 531 44.39 -11.93 36.23
C LEU A 531 43.04 -12.19 36.99
N VAL A 532 42.14 -13.12 36.67
CA VAL A 532 42.03 -14.53 37.13
C VAL A 532 40.60 -14.95 36.67
N ALA A 533 40.35 -15.86 35.71
CA ALA A 533 40.55 -17.32 35.60
C ALA A 533 39.27 -18.17 35.86
N ARG A 534 39.06 -19.12 34.93
CA ARG A 534 38.23 -20.36 34.89
C ARG A 534 36.98 -20.26 33.99
N GLY A 535 36.82 -21.06 32.92
CA GLY A 535 37.66 -22.11 32.35
C GLY A 535 36.99 -22.79 31.15
N SER A 536 37.82 -23.51 30.37
CA SER A 536 37.49 -24.65 29.49
C SER A 536 36.77 -24.32 28.16
N ASN A 537 37.52 -24.11 27.05
CA ASN A 537 37.99 -25.11 26.07
C ASN A 537 36.93 -25.63 25.06
N SER A 538 36.96 -25.09 23.83
CA SER A 538 37.32 -25.84 22.60
C SER A 538 37.38 -24.92 21.36
N LYS A 539 38.58 -24.79 20.78
CA LYS A 539 38.88 -24.21 19.45
C LYS A 539 38.43 -25.17 18.33
N PRO A 540 38.26 -24.69 17.08
CA PRO A 540 39.38 -24.67 16.15
C PRO A 540 39.65 -23.28 15.52
N LYS A 541 40.94 -23.02 15.26
CA LYS A 541 41.48 -21.87 14.52
C LYS A 541 41.72 -22.27 13.06
N HIS A 542 41.44 -21.36 12.14
CA HIS A 542 42.25 -20.94 10.97
C HIS A 542 41.53 -19.71 10.37
N SER A 543 41.91 -18.47 10.67
CA SER A 543 42.96 -17.63 10.04
C SER A 543 42.83 -17.52 8.51
N LEU A 544 42.39 -16.37 7.99
CA LEU A 544 43.25 -15.34 7.39
C LEU A 544 42.39 -14.21 6.78
N SER A 545 42.95 -13.01 6.88
CA SER A 545 42.55 -11.71 6.38
C SER A 545 42.48 -11.62 4.86
N ASP A 546 41.60 -10.77 4.31
CA ASP A 546 42.07 -9.65 3.49
C ASP A 546 41.01 -8.58 3.23
N SER A 547 41.48 -7.35 3.16
CA SER A 547 40.70 -6.13 2.91
C SER A 547 40.64 -5.82 1.40
N ALA A 548 39.56 -5.12 1.05
CA ALA A 548 39.47 -4.10 -0.01
C ALA A 548 38.92 -4.50 -1.40
N LEU A 549 38.06 -3.59 -1.86
CA LEU A 549 37.63 -3.27 -3.24
C LEU A 549 36.42 -4.04 -3.79
N GLY A 550 35.33 -3.29 -4.02
CA GLY A 550 34.20 -3.71 -4.84
C GLY A 550 32.86 -3.43 -4.18
N GLY A 551 32.35 -2.20 -4.34
CA GLY A 551 30.99 -1.86 -3.94
C GLY A 551 29.99 -2.58 -4.84
N ASP A 552 29.25 -3.51 -4.26
CA ASP A 552 28.00 -4.02 -4.81
C ASP A 552 26.94 -3.88 -3.73
N GLY A 553 25.88 -3.13 -4.05
CA GLY A 553 24.77 -2.81 -3.17
C GLY A 553 23.90 -4.02 -2.88
N ARG A 554 24.44 -5.00 -2.15
CA ARG A 554 23.64 -6.07 -1.53
C ARG A 554 22.78 -5.42 -0.46
N LYS A 555 21.48 -5.32 -0.78
CA LYS A 555 20.42 -5.05 0.19
C LYS A 555 20.70 -5.93 1.40
N GLN A 556 20.85 -5.32 2.59
CA GLN A 556 20.91 -6.07 3.83
C GLN A 556 19.58 -6.84 3.91
N GLU A 557 19.61 -8.13 3.61
CA GLU A 557 18.46 -9.00 3.84
C GLU A 557 18.18 -8.96 5.34
N ASN A 558 16.97 -8.55 5.72
CA ASN A 558 16.59 -8.46 7.12
C ASN A 558 16.51 -9.88 7.67
N VAL A 559 17.58 -10.32 8.32
CA VAL A 559 17.61 -11.60 9.01
C VAL A 559 16.89 -11.45 10.34
N LEU A 560 15.83 -12.23 10.54
CA LEU A 560 15.09 -12.32 11.78
C LEU A 560 15.76 -13.39 12.66
N THR A 561 15.93 -13.12 13.95
CA THR A 561 16.59 -14.05 14.88
C THR A 561 15.65 -14.51 15.99
N CYS A 562 15.70 -15.79 16.33
CA CYS A 562 14.99 -16.30 17.51
C CYS A 562 15.66 -15.74 18.78
N PRO A 563 14.94 -15.02 19.65
CA PRO A 563 15.54 -14.35 20.81
C PRO A 563 16.09 -15.31 21.89
N LYS A 564 15.70 -16.60 21.87
CA LYS A 564 16.16 -17.59 22.87
C LYS A 564 17.43 -18.30 22.42
N CYS A 565 17.51 -18.75 21.17
CA CYS A 565 18.64 -19.54 20.66
C CYS A 565 19.50 -18.82 19.62
N ASN A 566 19.15 -17.57 19.26
CA ASN A 566 19.80 -16.75 18.23
C ASN A 566 19.89 -17.42 16.85
N LYS A 567 19.02 -18.40 16.57
CA LYS A 567 18.94 -19.00 15.24
C LYS A 567 18.38 -17.98 14.26
N GLU A 568 19.06 -17.82 13.13
CA GLU A 568 18.76 -16.88 12.06
C GLU A 568 17.74 -17.45 11.07
N PHE A 569 16.81 -16.60 10.63
CA PHE A 569 15.74 -16.90 9.68
C PHE A 569 15.64 -15.74 8.68
N CYS A 570 15.44 -16.07 7.40
CA CYS A 570 15.20 -15.06 6.37
C CYS A 570 13.81 -14.42 6.54
N GLU A 571 13.64 -13.16 6.13
CA GLU A 571 12.36 -12.43 6.22
C GLU A 571 11.18 -13.19 5.57
N GLU A 572 11.43 -13.84 4.42
CA GLU A 572 10.45 -14.68 3.72
C GLU A 572 10.01 -15.93 4.49
N ARG A 573 10.75 -16.32 5.55
CA ARG A 573 10.52 -17.49 6.38
C ARG A 573 10.00 -17.13 7.78
N GLN A 574 9.28 -16.01 7.91
CA GLN A 574 8.66 -15.60 9.17
C GLN A 574 7.80 -16.70 9.80
N GLY A 575 7.09 -17.52 9.00
CA GLY A 575 6.33 -18.66 9.49
C GLY A 575 7.19 -19.77 10.13
N GLU A 576 8.40 -20.01 9.60
CA GLU A 576 9.35 -20.98 10.18
C GLU A 576 9.92 -20.45 11.50
N LEU A 577 10.15 -19.14 11.62
CA LEU A 577 10.57 -18.51 12.88
C LEU A 577 9.49 -18.64 13.95
N LEU A 578 8.22 -18.40 13.63
CA LEU A 578 7.11 -18.53 14.58
C LEU A 578 6.94 -19.98 15.04
N ALA A 579 6.90 -20.94 14.11
CA ALA A 579 6.85 -22.36 14.45
C ALA A 579 8.09 -22.80 15.28
N HIS A 580 9.26 -22.24 14.99
CA HIS A 580 10.44 -22.47 15.80
C HIS A 580 10.32 -21.85 17.19
N MET A 581 9.76 -20.64 17.35
CA MET A 581 9.57 -20.01 18.65
C MET A 581 8.62 -20.82 19.55
N ASP A 582 7.57 -21.42 18.98
CA ASP A 582 6.64 -22.28 19.72
C ASP A 582 7.34 -23.51 20.31
N VAL A 583 8.24 -24.14 19.55
CA VAL A 583 9.01 -25.32 20.01
C VAL A 583 10.22 -24.92 20.85
N CYS A 584 10.82 -23.77 20.56
CA CYS A 584 12.00 -23.29 21.26
C CYS A 584 11.65 -22.84 22.67
N TRP A 585 10.37 -22.59 23.00
CA TRP A 585 9.95 -22.19 24.35
C TRP A 585 9.89 -23.32 25.37
N GLU A 586 9.69 -24.57 24.94
CA GLU A 586 9.97 -25.76 25.75
C GLU A 586 11.48 -25.92 26.01
#